data_AF-A0A9P7VGE6-F1
#
_entry.id   AF-A0A9P7VGE6-F1
#
_cell.length_a   1.000
_cell.length_b   1.000
_cell.length_c   1.000
_cell.angle_alpha   90.00
_cell.angle_beta   90.00
_cell.angle_gamma   90.00
#
_symmetry.space_group_name_H-M   'P 1'
#
loop_
_entity.id
_entity.type
_entity.pdbx_description
1 polymer ?
#
loop_
_entity_poly.entity_id
_entity_poly.type
_entity_poly.pdbx_seq_one_letter_code
_entity_poly.pdbx_strand_id
1 'polypeptide(L)'
;MTDLDDTFELYDLRIEVICPPGEPILCGAKEGDYLTLEGELLRLPPGALLPLLAAKQRITHPNDWMSTDAVLKFVRTGVRKFRHADTTVVPLEKSIY
;
A
#
# COMPACT_ATOMS: atom_id res chain seq x y z
N MET A 1 8.84 27.12 25.23
CA MET A 1 9.13 26.21 24.12
C MET A 1 7.79 25.74 23.61
N THR A 2 7.38 26.12 22.40
CA THR A 2 6.22 25.54 21.75
C THR A 2 6.58 24.11 21.38
N ASP A 3 5.94 23.13 22.01
CA ASP A 3 5.98 21.76 21.51
C ASP A 3 5.49 21.80 20.05
N LEU A 4 6.32 21.29 19.14
CA LEU A 4 5.85 21.05 17.78
C LEU A 4 4.74 20.01 17.88
N ASP A 5 3.60 20.24 17.21
CA ASP A 5 2.67 19.15 16.97
C ASP A 5 3.39 18.13 16.07
N ASP A 6 3.83 17.04 16.69
CA ASP A 6 4.57 15.94 16.07
C ASP A 6 3.63 14.85 15.58
N THR A 7 2.33 15.14 15.49
CA THR A 7 1.33 14.18 15.08
C THR A 7 1.11 14.19 13.57
N PHE A 8 0.85 13.00 13.01
CA PHE A 8 0.51 12.83 11.60
C PHE A 8 -0.52 11.72 11.44
N GLU A 9 -1.14 11.63 10.26
CA GLU A 9 -2.18 10.65 9.98
C GLU A 9 -1.79 9.73 8.83
N LEU A 10 -2.12 8.45 8.96
CA LEU A 10 -2.09 7.49 7.87
C LEU A 10 -3.51 6.95 7.64
N TYR A 11 -3.84 6.68 6.38
CA TYR A 11 -5.06 5.98 6.05
C TYR A 11 -4.87 4.48 6.17
N ASP A 12 -5.87 3.82 6.74
CA ASP A 12 -6.03 2.39 6.53
C ASP A 12 -6.58 2.19 5.12
N LEU A 13 -5.94 1.29 4.36
CA LEU A 13 -6.28 1.01 2.98
C LEU A 13 -6.67 -0.45 2.84
N ARG A 14 -7.79 -0.70 2.15
CA ARG A 14 -8.10 -1.98 1.55
C ARG A 14 -7.83 -1.88 0.05
N ILE A 15 -6.96 -2.75 -0.45
CA ILE A 15 -6.55 -2.74 -1.85
C ILE A 15 -7.07 -4.02 -2.49
N GLU A 16 -7.92 -3.85 -3.49
CA GLU A 16 -8.62 -4.95 -4.15
C GLU A 16 -8.15 -5.10 -5.60
N VAL A 17 -8.07 -6.34 -6.05
CA VAL A 17 -7.86 -6.64 -7.47
C VAL A 17 -9.15 -6.33 -8.24
N ILE A 18 -9.05 -5.53 -9.30
CA ILE A 18 -10.15 -5.38 -10.25
C ILE A 18 -9.92 -6.39 -11.37
N CYS A 19 -10.88 -7.30 -11.56
CA CYS A 19 -10.90 -8.23 -12.69
C CYS A 19 -11.83 -7.67 -13.78
N PRO A 20 -11.31 -7.22 -14.94
CA PRO A 20 -12.16 -6.73 -16.02
C PRO A 20 -13.11 -7.84 -16.52
N PRO A 21 -14.41 -7.55 -16.72
CA PRO A 21 -15.36 -8.54 -17.22
C PRO A 21 -14.95 -9.10 -18.58
N GLY A 22 -14.87 -10.43 -18.70
CA GLY A 22 -14.58 -11.10 -19.96
C GLY A 22 -13.09 -11.22 -20.32
N GLU A 23 -12.18 -10.70 -19.50
CA GLU A 23 -10.74 -10.83 -19.70
C GLU A 23 -10.13 -11.93 -18.81
N PRO A 24 -9.20 -12.76 -19.34
CA PRO A 24 -8.55 -13.80 -18.55
C PRO A 24 -7.56 -13.20 -17.55
N ILE A 25 -7.67 -13.56 -16.27
CA ILE A 25 -6.70 -13.17 -15.24
C ILE A 25 -5.56 -14.18 -15.18
N LEU A 26 -4.41 -13.83 -15.76
CA LEU A 26 -3.28 -14.75 -15.93
C LEU A 26 -2.42 -14.91 -14.67
N CYS A 27 -2.40 -13.92 -13.78
CA CYS A 27 -1.64 -14.00 -12.52
C CYS A 27 -2.30 -14.92 -11.49
N GLY A 28 -3.48 -15.47 -11.77
CA GLY A 28 -4.23 -16.32 -10.85
C GLY A 28 -5.00 -15.57 -9.76
N ALA A 29 -4.96 -14.23 -9.80
CA ALA A 29 -5.81 -13.40 -8.96
C ALA A 29 -7.29 -13.60 -9.30
N LYS A 30 -8.14 -13.46 -8.30
CA LYS A 30 -9.58 -13.66 -8.41
C LYS A 30 -10.30 -12.41 -7.92
N GLU A 31 -11.51 -12.21 -8.44
CA GLU A 31 -12.39 -11.17 -7.92
C GLU A 31 -12.59 -11.40 -6.41
N GLY A 32 -12.44 -10.32 -5.64
CA GLY A 32 -12.48 -10.36 -4.19
C GLY A 32 -11.12 -10.56 -3.51
N ASP A 33 -10.05 -10.89 -4.24
CA ASP A 33 -8.69 -10.88 -3.67
C ASP A 33 -8.32 -9.47 -3.22
N TYR A 34 -7.71 -9.39 -2.03
CA TYR A 34 -7.35 -8.11 -1.43
C TYR A 34 -6.15 -8.22 -0.51
N LEU A 35 -5.62 -7.06 -0.13
CA LEU A 35 -4.73 -6.88 1.01
C LEU A 35 -5.15 -5.64 1.80
N THR A 36 -4.69 -5.52 3.04
CA THR A 36 -4.91 -4.30 3.83
C THR A 36 -3.59 -3.69 4.30
N LEU A 37 -3.57 -2.36 4.34
CA LEU A 37 -2.61 -1.56 5.08
C LEU A 37 -3.34 -0.95 6.27
N GLU A 38 -2.90 -1.25 7.48
CA GLU A 38 -3.44 -0.70 8.71
C GLU A 38 -2.37 0.18 9.35
N GLY A 39 -2.45 1.49 9.10
CA GLY A 39 -1.32 2.40 9.30
C GLY A 39 -0.12 1.95 8.47
N GLU A 40 0.94 1.51 9.16
CA GLU A 40 2.17 1.01 8.54
C GLU A 40 2.21 -0.51 8.33
N LEU A 41 1.20 -1.24 8.84
CA LEU A 41 1.22 -2.70 8.84
C LEU A 41 0.54 -3.27 7.59
N LEU A 42 1.29 -4.06 6.81
CA LEU A 42 0.74 -4.86 5.72
C LEU A 42 0.14 -6.17 6.25
N ARG A 43 -1.12 -6.44 5.92
CA ARG A 43 -1.77 -7.74 6.17
C ARG A 43 -2.20 -8.40 4.88
N LEU A 44 -1.86 -9.68 4.77
CA LEU A 44 -2.21 -10.53 3.65
C LEU A 44 -3.25 -11.55 4.11
N PRO A 45 -4.44 -11.59 3.52
CA PRO A 45 -5.33 -12.71 3.73
C PRO A 45 -4.71 -13.99 3.12
N PRO A 46 -5.14 -15.18 3.58
CA PRO A 46 -4.66 -16.44 3.02
C PRO A 46 -4.84 -16.48 1.50
N GLY A 47 -3.76 -16.79 0.77
CA GLY A 47 -3.78 -16.88 -0.69
C GLY A 47 -3.70 -15.55 -1.43
N ALA A 48 -3.54 -14.41 -0.73
CA ALA A 48 -3.36 -13.12 -1.38
C ALA A 48 -2.10 -13.09 -2.24
N LEU A 49 -2.27 -12.84 -3.53
CA LEU A 49 -1.16 -12.58 -4.43
C LEU A 49 -0.84 -11.08 -4.42
N LEU A 50 0.43 -10.72 -4.26
CA LEU A 50 0.91 -9.35 -4.44
C LEU A 50 1.60 -9.22 -5.80
N PRO A 51 0.83 -9.01 -6.89
CA PRO A 51 1.41 -8.84 -8.22
C PRO A 51 2.43 -7.69 -8.25
N LEU A 52 2.19 -6.61 -7.49
CA LEU A 52 3.11 -5.48 -7.40
C LEU A 52 4.43 -5.78 -6.67
N LEU A 53 4.47 -6.70 -5.68
CA LEU A 53 5.74 -7.02 -5.01
C LEU A 53 6.66 -7.84 -5.92
N ALA A 54 6.10 -8.76 -6.69
CA ALA A 54 6.87 -9.52 -7.68
C ALA A 54 7.60 -8.57 -8.67
N ALA A 55 6.94 -7.49 -9.08
CA ALA A 55 7.54 -6.46 -9.92
C ALA A 55 8.67 -5.67 -9.24
N LYS A 56 8.62 -5.52 -7.91
CA LYS A 56 9.63 -4.80 -7.13
C LYS A 56 10.84 -5.67 -6.75
N GLN A 57 10.81 -6.97 -7.03
CA GLN A 57 11.97 -7.86 -6.80
C GLN A 57 13.09 -7.68 -7.84
N ARG A 58 12.82 -7.00 -8.96
CA ARG A 58 13.81 -6.76 -10.02
C ARG A 58 13.57 -5.44 -10.75
N ILE A 59 14.51 -5.07 -11.60
CA ILE A 59 14.32 -4.00 -12.58
C ILE A 59 13.19 -4.42 -13.54
N THR A 60 12.26 -3.49 -13.81
CA THR A 60 11.17 -3.69 -14.77
C THR A 60 11.75 -3.91 -16.17
N HIS A 61 11.37 -5.02 -16.80
CA HIS A 61 11.86 -5.38 -18.14
C HIS A 61 10.89 -4.82 -19.21
N PRO A 62 11.34 -4.45 -20.42
CA PRO A 62 10.44 -3.96 -21.47
C PRO A 62 9.31 -4.93 -21.86
N ASN A 63 9.53 -6.24 -21.67
CA ASN A 63 8.54 -7.29 -21.94
C ASN A 63 7.70 -7.67 -20.70
N ASP A 64 7.66 -6.81 -19.70
CA ASP A 64 7.00 -7.09 -18.42
C ASP A 64 5.52 -6.69 -18.46
N TRP A 65 4.65 -7.65 -18.17
CA TRP A 65 3.20 -7.47 -18.08
C TRP A 65 2.80 -6.44 -17.02
N MET A 66 3.69 -6.19 -16.05
CA MET A 66 3.51 -5.16 -15.02
C MET A 66 3.25 -3.75 -15.57
N SER A 67 3.66 -3.47 -16.81
CA SER A 67 3.44 -2.18 -17.47
C SER A 67 2.08 -2.09 -18.18
N THR A 68 1.37 -3.21 -18.31
CA THR A 68 0.15 -3.33 -19.13
C THR A 68 -1.08 -3.79 -18.36
N ASP A 69 -0.92 -4.53 -17.25
CA ASP A 69 -2.01 -5.39 -16.74
C ASP A 69 -2.57 -5.04 -15.35
N ALA A 70 -2.06 -4.04 -14.63
CA ALA A 70 -2.47 -3.83 -13.23
C ALA A 70 -3.49 -2.69 -13.05
N VAL A 71 -4.77 -3.05 -12.85
CA VAL A 71 -5.80 -2.14 -12.30
C VAL A 71 -6.11 -2.54 -10.85
N LEU A 72 -5.72 -1.68 -9.90
CA LEU A 72 -6.02 -1.87 -8.48
C LEU A 72 -7.01 -0.81 -8.00
N LYS A 73 -7.91 -1.22 -7.10
CA LYS A 73 -8.80 -0.30 -6.40
C LYS A 73 -8.27 -0.04 -4.99
N PHE A 74 -8.13 1.23 -4.63
CA PHE A 74 -7.78 1.66 -3.29
C PHE A 74 -9.03 2.18 -2.58
N VAL A 75 -9.37 1.57 -1.45
CA VAL A 75 -10.48 2.00 -0.58
C VAL A 75 -9.90 2.44 0.76
N ARG A 76 -10.16 3.68 1.16
CA ARG A 76 -9.82 4.17 2.52
C ARG A 76 -10.85 3.62 3.50
N THR A 77 -10.41 2.88 4.50
CA THR A 77 -11.29 2.23 5.49
C THR A 77 -11.22 2.87 6.86
N GLY A 78 -10.22 3.71 7.13
CA GLY A 78 -10.05 4.42 8.38
C GLY A 78 -8.91 5.43 8.35
N VAL A 79 -8.78 6.21 9.43
CA VAL A 79 -7.68 7.14 9.69
C VAL A 79 -7.06 6.80 11.04
N ARG A 80 -5.73 6.71 11.08
CA ARG A 80 -4.95 6.50 12.30
C ARG A 80 -4.05 7.69 12.53
N LYS A 81 -4.10 8.21 13.76
CA LYS A 81 -3.21 9.27 14.22
C LYS A 81 -1.98 8.65 14.89
N PHE A 82 -0.80 9.08 14.47
CA PHE A 82 0.49 8.69 15.00
C PHE A 82 1.19 9.92 15.59
N ARG A 83 2.21 9.67 16.42
CA ARG A 83 3.19 10.67 16.85
C ARG A 83 4.55 10.26 16.32
N HIS A 84 5.32 11.21 15.82
CA HIS A 84 6.67 10.97 15.29
C HIS A 84 7.57 10.24 16.31
N ALA A 85 7.53 10.68 17.57
CA ALA A 85 8.30 10.09 18.66
C ALA A 85 7.95 8.62 18.96
N ASP A 86 6.74 8.18 18.60
CA ASP A 86 6.29 6.80 18.81
C ASP A 86 6.72 5.87 17.65
N THR A 87 7.02 6.43 16.48
CA THR A 87 7.29 5.67 15.24
C THR A 87 8.76 5.67 14.83
N THR A 88 9.59 6.54 15.40
CA THR A 88 11.03 6.59 15.10
C THR A 88 11.86 7.15 16.25
N VAL A 89 13.12 6.74 16.31
CA VAL A 89 14.11 7.25 17.27
C VAL A 89 14.83 8.52 16.77
N VAL A 90 14.64 8.88 15.49
CA VAL A 90 15.24 10.08 14.91
C VAL A 90 14.43 11.30 15.35
N PRO A 91 15.02 12.33 15.97
CA PRO A 91 14.27 13.52 16.39
C PRO A 91 13.65 14.26 15.21
N LEU A 92 12.47 14.84 15.42
CA LEU A 92 11.86 15.73 14.44
C LEU A 92 12.64 17.06 14.42
N GLU A 93 13.39 17.31 13.35
CA GLU A 93 14.06 18.60 13.16
C GLU A 93 13.01 19.70 12.96
N LYS A 94 13.25 20.88 13.54
CA LYS A 94 12.45 22.06 13.23
C LYS A 94 12.71 22.43 11.78
N SER A 95 11.71 22.25 10.93
CA SER A 95 11.71 22.76 9.56
C SER A 95 12.13 24.24 9.55
N ILE A 96 13.21 24.55 8.83
CA ILE A 96 13.71 25.90 8.58
C ILE A 96 13.21 26.46 7.24
N TYR A 97 12.03 26.01 6.80
CA TYR A 97 11.31 26.55 5.66
C TYR A 97 10.19 27.47 6.12
#